data_AF-A0A355BYV8-F1
#
_entry.id   AF-A0A355BYV8-F1
#
_cell.length_a   1.000
_cell.length_b   1.000
_cell.length_c   1.000
_cell.angle_alpha   90.00
_cell.angle_beta   90.00
_cell.angle_gamma   90.00
#
_symmetry.space_group_name_H-M   'P 1'
#
loop_
_entity.id
_entity.type
_entity.pdbx_description
1 polymer ?
#
loop_
_entity_poly.entity_id
_entity_poly.type
_entity_poly.pdbx_seq_one_letter_code
_entity_poly.pdbx_strand_id
1 'polypeptide(L)'
;DTFWGYRRKNGRVGVRNHVIILPVDDISNAAAEAVAANIKGALALPHAYGRLQFGEDLDLHFRTIIGTGANPNVAACVVIGIEPGWTKKVVDGIAATGKPVAGFSIEQTGDIMTVAKAARQTKDFLHLVSEQHRVECPISDLWISTKCGESDTTSGCGANPTVGAMYDKLIPKGIYGVFGETS
;
A
#
# COMPACT_ATOMS: atom_id res chain seq x y z
N ASP A 1 -26.98 -0.88 0.04
CA ASP A 1 -26.01 -1.18 -1.04
C ASP A 1 -24.81 -1.93 -0.47
N THR A 2 -24.35 -2.95 -1.19
CA THR A 2 -23.21 -3.80 -0.81
C THR A 2 -22.23 -3.94 -1.97
N PHE A 3 -21.01 -4.40 -1.68
CA PHE A 3 -20.00 -4.78 -2.65
C PHE A 3 -19.19 -5.99 -2.17
N TRP A 4 -18.55 -6.70 -3.10
CA TRP A 4 -17.66 -7.82 -2.77
C TRP A 4 -16.25 -7.31 -2.43
N GLY A 5 -15.83 -7.46 -1.17
CA GLY A 5 -14.54 -6.99 -0.68
C GLY A 5 -13.82 -7.99 0.24
N TYR A 6 -12.58 -7.69 0.61
CA TYR A 6 -11.77 -8.46 1.54
C TYR A 6 -11.78 -7.80 2.91
N ARG A 7 -12.55 -8.36 3.84
CA ARG A 7 -12.61 -7.85 5.22
C ARG A 7 -11.31 -8.18 5.96
N ARG A 8 -10.69 -7.16 6.55
CA ARG A 8 -9.46 -7.29 7.34
C ARG A 8 -9.79 -7.44 8.82
N LYS A 9 -8.84 -7.98 9.59
CA LYS A 9 -9.00 -8.19 11.05
C LYS A 9 -9.28 -6.90 11.82
N ASN A 10 -8.77 -5.76 11.35
CA ASN A 10 -9.01 -4.44 11.92
C ASN A 10 -10.32 -3.77 11.44
N GLY A 11 -11.22 -4.52 10.80
CA GLY A 11 -12.53 -4.03 10.35
C GLY A 11 -12.52 -3.33 8.98
N ARG A 12 -11.38 -2.81 8.51
CA ARG A 12 -11.30 -2.18 7.18
C ARG A 12 -11.51 -3.18 6.05
N VAL A 13 -11.95 -2.71 4.89
CA VAL A 13 -12.23 -3.56 3.72
C VAL A 13 -11.40 -3.14 2.52
N GLY A 14 -10.73 -4.11 1.89
CA GLY A 14 -10.02 -3.92 0.63
C GLY A 14 -10.87 -4.33 -0.57
N VAL A 15 -10.78 -3.60 -1.67
CA VAL A 15 -11.33 -4.01 -2.98
C VAL A 15 -10.35 -4.84 -3.80
N ARG A 16 -9.12 -5.00 -3.31
CA ARG A 16 -8.04 -5.85 -3.85
C ARG A 16 -7.35 -6.63 -2.72
N ASN A 17 -6.50 -7.58 -3.10
CA ASN A 17 -5.85 -8.51 -2.18
C ASN A 17 -4.37 -8.71 -2.54
N HIS A 18 -3.58 -7.64 -2.45
CA HIS A 18 -2.18 -7.64 -2.89
C HIS A 18 -1.23 -8.14 -1.80
N VAL A 19 -0.21 -8.88 -2.22
CA VAL A 19 1.05 -9.00 -1.47
C VAL A 19 2.03 -8.02 -2.12
N ILE A 20 2.51 -7.07 -1.34
CA ILE A 20 3.43 -6.03 -1.86
C ILE A 20 4.84 -6.22 -1.32
N ILE A 21 5.82 -5.79 -2.11
CA ILE A 21 7.20 -5.58 -1.69
C ILE A 21 7.43 -4.07 -1.61
N LEU A 22 7.62 -3.58 -0.40
CA LEU A 22 7.69 -2.16 -0.08
C LEU A 22 9.14 -1.79 0.26
N PRO A 23 9.88 -1.18 -0.67
CA PRO A 23 11.17 -0.59 -0.34
C PRO A 23 10.96 0.57 0.64
N VAL A 24 11.87 0.71 1.62
CA VAL A 24 11.87 1.85 2.57
C VAL A 24 12.53 3.08 1.95
N ASP A 25 13.45 2.83 1.03
CA ASP A 25 14.31 3.82 0.39
C ASP A 25 14.54 3.40 -1.07
N ASP A 26 14.95 4.37 -1.88
CA ASP A 26 15.16 4.15 -3.31
C ASP A 26 16.34 3.20 -3.63
N ILE A 27 17.29 3.02 -2.72
CA ILE A 27 18.40 2.06 -2.86
C ILE A 27 17.85 0.63 -2.79
N SER A 28 16.83 0.41 -1.96
CA SER A 28 16.16 -0.88 -1.78
C SER A 28 15.20 -1.26 -2.92
N ASN A 29 14.96 -0.36 -3.87
CA ASN A 29 14.06 -0.61 -5.01
C ASN A 29 14.50 -1.83 -5.83
N ALA A 30 15.79 -1.94 -6.15
CA ALA A 30 16.31 -3.03 -6.97
C ALA A 30 16.06 -4.41 -6.32
N ALA A 31 16.25 -4.50 -5.00
CA ALA A 31 15.95 -5.71 -4.23
C ALA A 31 14.44 -6.01 -4.24
N ALA A 32 13.59 -4.99 -4.07
CA ALA A 32 12.14 -5.16 -4.10
C ALA A 32 11.62 -5.65 -5.46
N GLU A 33 12.12 -5.05 -6.54
CA GLU A 33 11.81 -5.46 -7.92
C GLU A 33 12.32 -6.86 -8.23
N ALA A 34 13.53 -7.22 -7.78
CA ALA A 34 14.07 -8.57 -7.94
C ALA A 34 13.22 -9.63 -7.22
N VAL A 35 12.66 -9.32 -6.05
CA VAL A 35 11.72 -10.21 -5.36
C VAL A 35 10.44 -10.38 -6.17
N ALA A 36 9.84 -9.30 -6.67
CA ALA A 36 8.62 -9.37 -7.46
C ALA A 36 8.83 -10.09 -8.82
N ALA A 37 10.01 -9.96 -9.43
CA ALA A 37 10.37 -10.69 -10.63
C ALA A 37 10.48 -12.21 -10.38
N ASN A 38 10.98 -12.62 -9.21
CA ASN A 38 11.07 -14.03 -8.82
C ASN A 38 9.71 -14.62 -8.39
N ILE A 39 8.84 -13.82 -7.79
CA ILE A 39 7.59 -14.29 -7.18
C ILE A 39 6.39 -13.65 -7.89
N LYS A 40 5.89 -14.35 -8.92
CA LYS A 40 4.70 -13.91 -9.69
C LYS A 40 3.49 -13.70 -8.76
N GLY A 41 2.82 -12.56 -8.95
CA GLY A 41 1.66 -12.16 -8.14
C GLY A 41 2.00 -11.22 -6.98
N ALA A 42 3.29 -11.07 -6.64
CA ALA A 42 3.74 -9.99 -5.78
C ALA A 42 3.90 -8.69 -6.58
N LEU A 43 3.71 -7.56 -5.91
CA LEU A 43 3.81 -6.22 -6.51
C LEU A 43 4.88 -5.40 -5.77
N ALA A 44 5.98 -5.09 -6.45
CA ALA A 44 6.96 -4.11 -5.95
C ALA A 44 6.41 -2.69 -6.13
N LEU A 45 6.65 -1.82 -5.15
CA LEU A 45 6.24 -0.42 -5.16
C LEU A 45 7.46 0.52 -5.05
N PRO A 46 8.28 0.63 -6.10
CA PRO A 46 9.46 1.48 -6.07
C PRO A 46 9.11 2.97 -5.99
N HIS A 47 9.98 3.75 -5.36
CA HIS A 47 9.84 5.21 -5.25
C HIS A 47 11.20 5.91 -5.18
N ALA A 48 11.22 7.23 -5.35
CA ALA A 48 12.45 8.03 -5.36
C ALA A 48 12.88 8.60 -3.97
N TYR A 49 12.09 8.36 -2.92
CA TYR A 49 12.31 8.91 -1.57
C TYR A 49 13.07 7.94 -0.64
N GLY A 50 13.33 8.36 0.59
CA GLY A 50 14.00 7.55 1.63
C GLY A 50 15.51 7.78 1.75
N ARG A 51 16.05 8.87 1.15
CA ARG A 51 17.43 9.31 1.34
C ARG A 51 17.49 10.77 1.73
N LEU A 52 18.43 11.12 2.61
CA LEU A 52 18.73 12.50 3.02
C LEU A 52 17.50 13.28 3.51
N GLN A 53 16.52 12.58 4.09
CA GLN A 53 15.34 13.17 4.71
C GLN A 53 15.58 13.28 6.22
N PHE A 54 15.19 14.40 6.82
CA PHE A 54 15.38 14.67 8.25
C PHE A 54 14.18 15.43 8.81
N GLY A 55 14.01 15.42 10.14
CA GLY A 55 12.93 16.15 10.80
C GLY A 55 11.54 15.79 10.27
N GLU A 56 10.71 16.80 10.03
CA GLU A 56 9.32 16.62 9.59
C GLU A 56 9.17 15.90 8.25
N ASP A 57 10.13 16.08 7.33
CA ASP A 57 10.12 15.39 6.03
C ASP A 57 10.34 13.89 6.20
N LEU A 58 11.27 13.50 7.09
CA LEU A 58 11.50 12.10 7.43
C LEU A 58 10.27 11.48 8.12
N ASP A 59 9.60 12.23 9.00
CA ASP A 59 8.38 11.77 9.65
C ASP A 59 7.22 11.63 8.66
N LEU A 60 7.09 12.54 7.69
CA LEU A 60 6.14 12.41 6.58
C LEU A 60 6.44 11.18 5.72
N HIS A 61 7.71 10.93 5.39
CA HIS A 61 8.13 9.74 4.65
C HIS A 61 7.68 8.45 5.36
N PHE A 62 8.03 8.29 6.64
CA PHE A 62 7.62 7.11 7.40
C PHE A 62 6.10 6.96 7.48
N ARG A 63 5.36 8.04 7.75
CA ARG A 63 3.89 8.00 7.76
C ARG A 63 3.33 7.55 6.41
N THR A 64 3.90 8.01 5.31
CA THR A 64 3.47 7.69 3.94
C THR A 64 3.74 6.23 3.60
N ILE A 65 4.94 5.73 3.88
CA ILE A 65 5.31 4.33 3.61
C ILE A 65 4.50 3.37 4.50
N ILE A 66 4.37 3.68 5.80
CA ILE A 66 3.52 2.90 6.71
C ILE A 66 2.06 2.92 6.22
N GLY A 67 1.54 4.07 5.80
CA GLY A 67 0.20 4.21 5.23
C GLY A 67 -0.03 3.35 3.98
N THR A 68 0.98 3.28 3.11
CA THR A 68 0.98 2.43 1.90
C THR A 68 0.84 0.96 2.27
N GLY A 69 1.68 0.46 3.19
CA GLY A 69 1.57 -0.93 3.66
C GLY A 69 0.31 -1.20 4.50
N ALA A 70 -0.20 -0.20 5.21
CA ALA A 70 -1.41 -0.28 6.02
C ALA A 70 -2.70 -0.33 5.19
N ASN A 71 -2.68 0.10 3.93
CA ASN A 71 -3.84 0.13 3.04
C ASN A 71 -4.61 -1.21 3.03
N PRO A 72 -5.95 -1.24 3.13
CA PRO A 72 -6.71 -2.49 3.19
C PRO A 72 -6.66 -3.33 1.91
N ASN A 73 -6.23 -2.77 0.77
CA ASN A 73 -5.92 -3.53 -0.44
C ASN A 73 -4.63 -4.36 -0.33
N VAL A 74 -3.76 -4.04 0.65
CA VAL A 74 -2.58 -4.82 1.00
C VAL A 74 -2.98 -5.88 2.03
N ALA A 75 -2.92 -7.13 1.61
CA ALA A 75 -3.23 -8.30 2.43
C ALA A 75 -2.03 -8.72 3.29
N ALA A 76 -0.82 -8.62 2.73
CA ALA A 76 0.45 -8.84 3.41
C ALA A 76 1.55 -7.98 2.77
N CYS A 77 2.61 -7.68 3.53
CA CYS A 77 3.67 -6.78 3.10
C CYS A 77 5.05 -7.35 3.42
N VAL A 78 5.98 -7.32 2.47
CA VAL A 78 7.40 -7.51 2.73
C VAL A 78 8.08 -6.15 2.61
N VAL A 79 8.76 -5.72 3.67
CA VAL A 79 9.47 -4.45 3.73
C VAL A 79 10.97 -4.73 3.52
N ILE A 80 11.60 -3.99 2.61
CA ILE A 80 13.04 -4.09 2.37
C ILE A 80 13.63 -2.69 2.55
N GLY A 81 14.57 -2.54 3.48
CA GLY A 81 15.33 -1.30 3.65
C GLY A 81 16.82 -1.55 3.58
N ILE A 82 17.60 -0.48 3.51
CA ILE A 82 19.06 -0.60 3.61
C ILE A 82 19.46 -1.07 5.00
N GLU A 83 18.97 -0.40 6.05
CA GLU A 83 19.39 -0.67 7.42
C GLU A 83 18.23 -1.14 8.33
N PRO A 84 18.52 -1.89 9.42
CA PRO A 84 17.49 -2.56 10.22
C PRO A 84 16.52 -1.62 10.96
N GLY A 85 16.94 -0.44 11.40
CA GLY A 85 16.16 0.47 12.24
C GLY A 85 14.93 1.04 11.54
N TRP A 86 15.11 1.65 10.38
CA TRP A 86 14.07 2.22 9.52
C TRP A 86 13.17 1.12 8.98
N THR A 87 13.76 -0.02 8.58
CA THR A 87 13.03 -1.23 8.20
C THR A 87 12.09 -1.65 9.33
N LYS A 88 12.59 -1.75 10.56
CA LYS A 88 11.78 -2.12 11.73
C LYS A 88 10.68 -1.10 12.01
N LYS A 89 10.97 0.21 11.94
CA LYS A 89 9.96 1.27 12.15
C LYS A 89 8.77 1.12 11.19
N VAL A 90 9.05 0.85 9.92
CA VAL A 90 7.99 0.63 8.91
C VAL A 90 7.23 -0.66 9.17
N VAL A 91 7.94 -1.76 9.47
CA VAL A 91 7.32 -3.06 9.81
C VAL A 91 6.38 -2.94 11.00
N ASP A 92 6.84 -2.34 12.10
CA ASP A 92 6.04 -2.17 13.32
C ASP A 92 4.79 -1.33 13.05
N GLY A 93 4.92 -0.25 12.28
CA GLY A 93 3.80 0.61 11.89
C GLY A 93 2.74 -0.12 11.06
N ILE A 94 3.16 -0.98 10.13
CA ILE A 94 2.23 -1.80 9.33
C ILE A 94 1.63 -2.92 10.19
N ALA A 95 2.43 -3.56 11.05
CA ALA A 95 2.01 -4.64 11.94
C ALA A 95 0.89 -4.22 12.89
N ALA A 96 0.84 -2.95 13.29
CA ALA A 96 -0.24 -2.38 14.10
C ALA A 96 -1.63 -2.54 13.46
N THR A 97 -1.73 -2.75 12.14
CA THR A 97 -2.99 -3.06 11.46
C THR A 97 -3.46 -4.51 11.64
N GLY A 98 -2.63 -5.38 12.20
CA GLY A 98 -2.89 -6.82 12.38
C GLY A 98 -2.71 -7.68 11.12
N LYS A 99 -2.14 -7.13 10.05
CA LYS A 99 -1.82 -7.89 8.82
C LYS A 99 -0.43 -8.51 8.89
N PRO A 100 -0.17 -9.62 8.18
CA PRO A 100 1.16 -10.21 8.08
C PRO A 100 2.15 -9.24 7.43
N VAL A 101 3.28 -9.01 8.09
CA VAL A 101 4.37 -8.18 7.59
C VAL A 101 5.72 -8.77 8.00
N ALA A 102 6.72 -8.67 7.13
CA ALA A 102 8.09 -9.10 7.41
C ALA A 102 9.07 -8.05 6.90
N GLY A 103 10.17 -7.85 7.63
CA GLY A 103 11.23 -6.88 7.27
C GLY A 103 12.55 -7.56 6.96
N PHE A 104 13.27 -7.03 5.99
CA PHE A 104 14.62 -7.44 5.64
C PHE A 104 15.51 -6.22 5.39
N SER A 105 16.76 -6.28 5.85
CA SER A 105 17.76 -5.24 5.64
C SER A 105 18.90 -5.73 4.76
N ILE A 106 19.30 -4.90 3.79
CA ILE A 106 20.40 -5.21 2.87
C ILE A 106 21.74 -5.13 3.61
N GLU A 107 21.91 -4.14 4.49
CA GLU A 107 23.10 -4.02 5.33
C GLU A 107 23.30 -5.30 6.16
N GLN A 108 24.56 -5.74 6.25
CA GLN A 108 25.00 -6.95 6.96
C GLN A 108 24.54 -8.29 6.34
N THR A 109 23.55 -8.28 5.45
CA THR A 109 23.05 -9.48 4.75
C THR A 109 23.56 -9.57 3.31
N GLY A 110 23.75 -8.43 2.66
CA GLY A 110 24.00 -8.33 1.22
C GLY A 110 22.72 -8.50 0.39
N ASP A 111 22.73 -7.95 -0.81
CA ASP A 111 21.57 -7.89 -1.70
C ASP A 111 21.02 -9.28 -2.08
N ILE A 112 21.87 -10.16 -2.60
CA ILE A 112 21.49 -11.52 -3.06
C ILE A 112 20.77 -12.31 -1.97
N MET A 113 21.32 -12.32 -0.75
CA MET A 113 20.75 -13.06 0.37
C MET A 113 19.46 -12.41 0.89
N THR A 114 19.37 -11.08 0.82
CA THR A 114 18.15 -10.34 1.17
C THR A 114 17.02 -10.69 0.22
N VAL A 115 17.27 -10.65 -1.08
CA VAL A 115 16.31 -11.03 -2.13
C VAL A 115 15.86 -12.48 -1.95
N ALA A 116 16.78 -13.42 -1.71
CA ALA A 116 16.43 -14.82 -1.51
C ALA A 116 15.50 -15.04 -0.30
N LYS A 117 15.81 -14.41 0.85
CA LYS A 117 14.99 -14.52 2.07
C LYS A 117 13.62 -13.84 1.90
N ALA A 118 13.60 -12.64 1.34
CA ALA A 118 12.39 -11.88 1.08
C ALA A 118 11.47 -12.60 0.08
N ALA A 119 12.03 -13.19 -0.98
CA ALA A 119 11.27 -13.98 -1.96
C ALA A 119 10.62 -15.22 -1.32
N ARG A 120 11.34 -15.92 -0.43
CA ARG A 120 10.77 -17.04 0.31
C ARG A 120 9.56 -16.62 1.16
N GLN A 121 9.70 -15.55 1.92
CA GLN A 121 8.61 -15.02 2.75
C GLN A 121 7.43 -14.53 1.91
N THR A 122 7.70 -13.89 0.77
CA THR A 122 6.67 -13.42 -0.16
C THR A 122 5.83 -14.57 -0.69
N LYS A 123 6.46 -15.70 -1.05
CA LYS A 123 5.76 -16.91 -1.47
C LYS A 123 4.81 -17.41 -0.37
N ASP A 124 5.27 -17.46 0.87
CA ASP A 124 4.47 -17.94 1.99
C ASP A 124 3.27 -17.01 2.25
N PHE A 125 3.46 -15.69 2.11
CA PHE A 125 2.34 -14.73 2.16
C PHE A 125 1.37 -14.88 0.99
N LEU A 126 1.83 -15.15 -0.23
CA LEU A 126 0.92 -15.39 -1.36
C LEU A 126 0.05 -16.62 -1.14
N HIS A 127 0.63 -17.71 -0.62
CA HIS A 127 -0.15 -18.89 -0.28
C HIS A 127 -1.26 -18.55 0.74
N LEU A 128 -0.89 -17.91 1.85
CA LEU A 128 -1.86 -17.48 2.87
C LEU A 128 -2.97 -16.57 2.31
N VAL A 129 -2.60 -15.61 1.47
CA VAL A 129 -3.52 -14.60 0.93
C VAL A 129 -4.42 -15.20 -0.15
N SER A 130 -3.97 -16.23 -0.87
CA SER A 130 -4.73 -16.89 -1.93
C SER A 130 -5.96 -17.65 -1.43
N GLU A 131 -5.98 -18.03 -0.15
CA GLU A 131 -7.11 -18.71 0.50
C GLU A 131 -8.22 -17.73 0.93
N GLN A 132 -7.98 -16.43 0.83
CA GLN A 132 -8.96 -15.42 1.23
C GLN A 132 -9.97 -15.17 0.11
N HIS A 133 -11.25 -15.22 0.46
CA HIS A 133 -12.34 -14.95 -0.46
C HIS A 133 -13.00 -13.60 -0.17
N ARG A 134 -13.60 -13.01 -1.21
CA ARG A 134 -14.42 -11.81 -1.04
C ARG A 134 -15.70 -12.16 -0.28
N VAL A 135 -16.16 -11.22 0.52
CA VAL A 135 -17.44 -11.27 1.23
C VAL A 135 -18.26 -10.03 0.88
N GLU A 136 -19.57 -10.09 1.06
CA GLU A 136 -20.41 -8.90 0.94
C GLU A 136 -20.10 -7.93 2.08
N CYS A 137 -19.80 -6.70 1.72
CA CYS A 137 -19.54 -5.60 2.63
C CYS A 137 -20.49 -4.43 2.31
N PRO A 138 -20.97 -3.69 3.31
CA PRO A 138 -21.76 -2.48 3.08
C PRO A 138 -20.95 -1.43 2.32
N ILE A 139 -21.60 -0.64 1.48
CA ILE A 139 -20.92 0.41 0.71
C ILE A 139 -20.20 1.43 1.61
N SER A 140 -20.66 1.62 2.85
CA SER A 140 -20.02 2.48 3.87
C SER A 140 -18.59 2.08 4.22
N ASP A 141 -18.17 0.85 3.91
CA ASP A 141 -16.78 0.42 4.08
C ASP A 141 -15.85 0.96 2.96
N LEU A 142 -16.40 1.56 1.90
CA LEU A 142 -15.61 2.10 0.79
C LEU A 142 -14.93 3.43 1.14
N TRP A 143 -13.67 3.51 0.74
CA TRP A 143 -12.89 4.73 0.70
C TRP A 143 -12.62 5.05 -0.77
N ILE A 144 -13.14 6.18 -1.24
CA ILE A 144 -12.99 6.62 -2.62
C ILE A 144 -12.15 7.89 -2.59
N SER A 145 -11.04 7.86 -3.33
CA SER A 145 -10.17 9.01 -3.52
C SER A 145 -10.28 9.50 -4.94
N THR A 146 -10.37 10.82 -5.11
CA THR A 146 -10.34 11.49 -6.42
C THR A 146 -9.13 12.40 -6.50
N LYS A 147 -8.50 12.40 -7.67
CA LYS A 147 -7.46 13.34 -8.07
C LYS A 147 -7.64 13.63 -9.55
N CYS A 148 -7.40 14.87 -9.98
CA CYS A 148 -7.33 15.21 -11.39
C CYS A 148 -6.01 14.68 -11.97
N GLY A 149 -6.07 14.20 -13.21
CA GLY A 149 -4.88 13.83 -13.97
C GLY A 149 -4.25 15.07 -14.60
N GLU A 150 -4.42 15.18 -15.91
CA GLU A 150 -4.08 16.38 -16.66
C GLU A 150 -5.32 17.27 -16.80
N SER A 151 -5.18 18.56 -16.49
CA SER A 151 -6.30 19.49 -16.62
C SER A 151 -6.55 19.80 -18.09
N ASP A 152 -7.79 19.64 -18.54
CA ASP A 152 -8.25 20.10 -19.86
C ASP A 152 -9.44 21.06 -19.74
N THR A 153 -9.80 21.70 -20.85
CA THR A 153 -10.90 22.68 -20.92
C THR A 153 -12.28 22.08 -20.69
N THR A 154 -12.40 20.76 -20.70
CA THR A 154 -13.67 20.02 -20.54
C THR A 154 -13.82 19.37 -19.17
N SER A 155 -12.74 19.23 -18.41
CA SER A 155 -12.67 18.53 -17.13
C SER A 155 -13.65 19.14 -16.13
N GLY A 156 -13.64 20.47 -16.01
CA GLY A 156 -14.57 21.23 -15.18
C GLY A 156 -16.03 21.24 -15.66
N CYS A 157 -16.28 20.84 -16.91
CA CYS A 157 -17.61 20.83 -17.52
C CYS A 157 -18.25 19.44 -17.55
N GLY A 158 -17.45 18.37 -17.44
CA GLY A 158 -17.91 16.99 -17.59
C GLY A 158 -17.44 16.07 -16.48
N ALA A 159 -16.17 15.66 -16.51
CA ALA A 159 -15.64 14.65 -15.60
C ALA A 159 -15.72 15.08 -14.13
N ASN A 160 -15.29 16.29 -13.80
CA ASN A 160 -15.25 16.78 -12.42
C ASN A 160 -16.66 16.93 -11.82
N PRO A 161 -17.64 17.55 -12.51
CA PRO A 161 -19.03 17.54 -12.04
C PRO A 161 -19.63 16.14 -11.89
N THR A 162 -19.27 15.20 -12.78
CA THR A 162 -19.74 13.81 -12.70
C THR A 162 -19.21 13.11 -11.45
N VAL A 163 -17.93 13.31 -11.12
CA VAL A 163 -17.32 12.78 -9.89
C VAL A 163 -17.91 13.48 -8.65
N GLY A 164 -18.17 14.79 -8.71
CA GLY A 164 -18.89 15.51 -7.66
C GLY A 164 -20.27 14.92 -7.40
N ALA A 165 -21.06 14.70 -8.45
CA ALA A 165 -22.38 14.09 -8.35
C ALA A 165 -22.34 12.63 -7.83
N MET A 166 -21.25 11.91 -8.04
CA MET A 166 -21.02 10.59 -7.44
C MET A 166 -20.78 10.71 -5.93
N TYR A 167 -19.97 11.67 -5.48
CA TYR A 167 -19.79 11.94 -4.05
C TYR A 167 -21.09 12.36 -3.37
N ASP A 168 -21.87 13.29 -3.96
CA ASP A 168 -23.16 13.74 -3.42
C ASP A 168 -24.13 12.58 -3.19
N LYS A 169 -24.09 11.56 -4.03
CA LYS A 169 -24.94 10.37 -3.92
C LYS A 169 -24.44 9.34 -2.91
N LEU A 170 -23.13 9.23 -2.72
CA LEU A 170 -22.52 8.14 -1.94
C LEU A 170 -22.09 8.56 -0.54
N ILE A 171 -21.70 9.81 -0.31
CA ILE A 171 -21.34 10.32 1.02
C ILE A 171 -22.52 10.15 2.01
N PRO A 172 -23.79 10.46 1.64
CA PRO A 172 -24.93 10.19 2.52
C PRO A 172 -25.15 8.69 2.84
N LYS A 173 -24.57 7.79 2.04
CA LYS A 173 -24.58 6.33 2.28
C LYS A 173 -23.41 5.86 3.16
N GLY A 174 -22.59 6.78 3.65
CA GLY A 174 -21.54 6.51 4.63
C GLY A 174 -20.18 6.15 4.03
N ILE A 175 -19.93 6.38 2.73
CA ILE A 175 -18.57 6.22 2.19
C ILE A 175 -17.64 7.29 2.76
N TYR A 176 -16.34 7.00 2.76
CA TYR A 176 -15.31 8.02 2.96
C TYR A 176 -14.85 8.57 1.62
N GLY A 177 -15.13 9.85 1.37
CA GLY A 177 -14.63 10.59 0.21
C GLY A 177 -13.33 11.31 0.53
N VAL A 178 -12.34 11.21 -0.36
CA VAL A 178 -11.06 11.90 -0.25
C VAL A 178 -10.79 12.64 -1.55
N PHE A 179 -10.45 13.91 -1.44
CA PHE A 179 -9.95 14.73 -2.54
C PHE A 179 -8.65 15.39 -2.06
N GLY A 180 -7.61 15.38 -2.89
CA GLY A 180 -6.31 15.91 -2.50
C GLY A 180 -5.55 16.46 -3.69
N GLU A 181 -5.43 17.79 -3.73
CA GLU A 181 -4.62 18.56 -4.68
C GLU A 181 -4.15 19.82 -3.95
N THR A 182 -2.85 19.92 -3.66
CA THR A 182 -2.22 21.12 -3.09
C THR A 182 -1.06 21.51 -4.00
N SER A 183 -1.03 22.78 -4.41
CA SER A 183 0.03 23.38 -5.25
C SER A 183 1.19 23.89 -4.44
#